data_AF-A0AA37TQD1-F1
#
_entry.id   AF-A0AA37TQD1-F1
#
_cell.length_a   1.000
_cell.length_b   1.000
_cell.length_c   1.000
_cell.angle_alpha   90.00
_cell.angle_beta   90.00
_cell.angle_gamma   90.00
#
_symmetry.space_group_name_H-M   'P 1'
#
loop_
_entity.id
_entity.type
_entity.pdbx_description
1 polymer ?
#
loop_
_entity_poly.entity_id
_entity_poly.type
_entity_poly.pdbx_seq_one_letter_code
_entity_poly.pdbx_strand_id
1 'polypeptide(L)'
;MTKDAKSTFPKLVQGESNAATDEGRKINAKIDEAFGKLAKKMRDRADKAKGKLDGVKKVDKRAVLLRRFELYADAATYLEERLLHREDRSE
;
A
#
# COMPACT_ATOMS: atom_id res chain seq x y z
N MET A 1 32.88 -45.34 -28.38
CA MET A 1 33.59 -44.80 -27.19
C MET A 1 34.10 -43.41 -27.54
N THR A 2 33.26 -42.38 -27.41
CA THR A 2 33.64 -40.98 -27.62
C THR A 2 33.24 -40.21 -26.38
N LYS A 3 34.25 -39.57 -25.79
CA LYS A 3 34.32 -39.03 -24.42
C LYS A 3 33.31 -37.90 -24.19
N ASP A 4 32.58 -37.99 -23.08
CA ASP A 4 31.74 -36.93 -22.54
C ASP A 4 32.59 -35.72 -22.13
N ALA A 5 32.44 -34.61 -22.86
CA ALA A 5 32.98 -33.33 -22.48
C ALA A 5 32.03 -32.68 -21.46
N LYS A 6 32.49 -32.63 -20.21
CA LYS A 6 31.83 -31.99 -19.07
C LYS A 6 31.38 -30.58 -19.43
N SER A 7 30.06 -30.37 -19.47
CA SER A 7 29.45 -29.04 -19.53
C SER A 7 29.75 -28.29 -18.24
N THR A 8 30.71 -27.37 -18.29
CA THR A 8 30.91 -26.37 -17.25
C THR A 8 29.84 -25.30 -17.42
N PHE A 9 28.66 -25.55 -16.86
CA PHE A 9 27.71 -24.47 -16.64
C PHE A 9 28.36 -23.44 -15.70
N PRO A 10 28.43 -22.16 -16.08
CA PRO A 10 28.97 -21.14 -15.19
C PRO A 10 28.08 -21.11 -13.94
N LYS A 11 28.71 -21.40 -12.80
CA LYS A 11 28.13 -21.28 -11.47
C LYS A 11 27.67 -19.83 -11.32
N LEU A 12 26.36 -19.61 -11.39
CA LEU A 12 25.72 -18.33 -11.07
C LEU A 12 26.29 -17.84 -9.74
N VAL A 13 26.98 -16.71 -9.81
CA VAL A 13 27.63 -16.07 -8.68
C VAL A 13 26.51 -15.64 -7.73
N GLN A 14 26.23 -16.46 -6.73
CA GLN A 14 25.50 -16.10 -5.52
C GLN A 14 26.32 -15.02 -4.81
N GLY A 15 26.12 -13.75 -5.17
CA GLY A 15 26.91 -12.64 -4.62
C GLY A 15 26.54 -11.27 -5.15
N GLU A 16 25.76 -11.16 -6.24
CA GLU A 16 25.17 -9.90 -6.64
C GLU A 16 23.83 -9.73 -5.92
N SER A 17 23.74 -8.79 -4.98
CA SER A 17 22.46 -8.15 -4.72
C SER A 17 22.00 -7.55 -6.05
N ASN A 18 21.15 -8.30 -6.76
CA ASN A 18 20.64 -7.97 -8.08
C ASN A 18 20.25 -6.50 -8.15
N ALA A 19 20.87 -5.68 -9.00
CA ALA A 19 20.48 -4.28 -9.17
C ALA A 19 18.95 -4.14 -9.40
N ALA A 20 18.34 -5.12 -10.07
CA ALA A 20 16.90 -5.25 -10.24
C ALA A 20 16.11 -5.40 -8.92
N THR A 21 16.61 -6.12 -7.91
CA THR A 21 15.94 -6.25 -6.61
C THR A 21 16.02 -4.94 -5.81
N ASP A 22 17.12 -4.21 -5.91
CA ASP A 22 17.26 -2.89 -5.27
C ASP A 22 16.39 -1.82 -5.92
N GLU A 23 16.31 -1.80 -7.26
CA GLU A 23 15.36 -0.95 -7.98
C GLU A 23 13.91 -1.32 -7.64
N GLY A 24 13.60 -2.61 -7.56
CA GLY A 24 12.30 -3.11 -7.11
C GLY A 24 11.94 -2.58 -5.72
N ARG A 25 12.87 -2.65 -4.75
CA ARG A 25 12.69 -2.08 -3.40
C ARG A 25 12.42 -0.57 -3.44
N LYS A 26 13.17 0.19 -4.24
CA LYS A 26 12.98 1.64 -4.37
C LYS A 26 11.61 2.00 -4.94
N ILE A 27 11.17 1.30 -5.99
CA ILE A 27 9.85 1.51 -6.59
C ILE A 27 8.75 1.16 -5.57
N ASN A 28 8.93 0.04 -4.86
CA ASN A 28 8.00 -0.40 -3.84
C ASN A 28 7.84 0.63 -2.72
N ALA A 29 8.94 1.22 -2.23
CA ALA A 29 8.89 2.29 -1.24
C ALA A 29 8.12 3.53 -1.72
N LYS A 30 8.32 3.93 -2.99
CA LYS A 30 7.57 5.06 -3.58
C LYS A 30 6.06 4.76 -3.69
N ILE A 31 5.71 3.51 -4.01
CA ILE A 31 4.32 3.06 -4.01
C ILE A 31 3.75 3.18 -2.60
N ASP A 32 4.44 2.65 -1.59
CA ASP A 32 3.95 2.69 -0.20
C ASP A 32 3.79 4.13 0.31
N GLU A 33 4.72 5.02 -0.02
CA GLU A 33 4.61 6.45 0.28
C GLU A 33 3.35 7.08 -0.35
N ALA A 34 3.06 6.74 -1.62
CA ALA A 34 1.87 7.24 -2.30
C ALA A 34 0.57 6.72 -1.67
N PHE A 35 0.54 5.44 -1.29
CA PHE A 35 -0.58 4.85 -0.55
C PHE A 35 -0.78 5.52 0.80
N GLY A 36 0.29 5.77 1.57
CA GLY A 36 0.23 6.45 2.86
C GLY A 36 -0.29 7.89 2.74
N LYS A 37 0.17 8.65 1.72
CA LYS A 37 -0.37 10.00 1.42
C LYS A 37 -1.86 9.96 1.09
N LEU A 38 -2.30 8.96 0.33
CA LEU A 38 -3.70 8.81 -0.05
C LEU A 38 -4.57 8.42 1.15
N ALA A 39 -4.11 7.47 1.97
CA ALA A 39 -4.76 7.05 3.21
C ALA A 39 -5.00 8.25 4.14
N LYS A 40 -3.95 9.03 4.40
CA LYS A 40 -4.05 10.26 5.21
C LYS A 40 -5.10 11.23 4.64
N LYS A 41 -5.10 11.44 3.32
CA LYS A 41 -6.09 12.32 2.68
C LYS A 41 -7.52 11.81 2.84
N MET A 42 -7.73 10.50 2.84
CA MET A 42 -9.04 9.91 3.07
C MET A 42 -9.46 10.06 4.54
N ARG A 43 -8.55 9.82 5.51
CA ARG A 43 -8.77 10.13 6.94
C ARG A 43 -9.20 11.57 7.16
N ASP A 44 -8.44 12.54 6.64
CA ASP A 44 -8.74 13.97 6.80
C ASP A 44 -10.15 14.32 6.26
N ARG A 45 -10.57 13.67 5.17
CA ARG A 45 -11.91 13.86 4.60
C ARG A 45 -13.00 13.21 5.45
N ALA A 46 -12.74 12.03 5.99
CA ALA A 46 -13.65 11.36 6.92
C ALA A 46 -13.84 12.23 8.17
N ASP A 47 -12.75 12.69 8.79
CA ASP A 47 -12.79 13.53 9.98
C ASP A 47 -13.53 14.85 9.71
N LYS A 48 -13.33 15.46 8.54
CA LYS A 48 -14.08 16.65 8.13
C LYS A 48 -15.58 16.37 7.96
N ALA A 49 -15.96 15.19 7.46
CA ALA A 49 -17.37 14.81 7.36
C ALA A 49 -17.97 14.55 8.75
N LYS A 50 -17.21 13.91 9.65
CA LYS A 50 -17.57 13.66 11.03
C LYS A 50 -17.74 14.95 11.83
N GLY A 51 -16.79 15.88 11.77
CA GLY A 51 -16.90 17.18 12.44
C GLY A 51 -18.08 18.02 11.94
N LYS A 52 -18.57 17.78 10.72
CA LYS A 52 -19.80 18.42 10.21
C LYS A 52 -21.08 17.75 10.73
N LEU A 53 -21.03 16.47 11.12
CA LEU A 53 -22.20 15.76 11.64
C LEU A 53 -22.69 16.36 12.96
N ASP A 54 -21.78 16.79 13.82
CA ASP A 54 -22.09 17.26 15.17
C ASP A 54 -22.99 18.51 15.17
N GLY A 55 -22.90 19.34 14.12
CA GLY A 55 -23.71 20.56 13.97
C GLY A 55 -25.02 20.38 13.20
N VAL A 56 -25.30 19.21 12.62
CA VAL A 56 -26.43 19.03 11.67
C VAL A 56 -27.64 18.36 12.33
N LYS A 57 -28.74 19.13 12.43
CA LYS A 57 -30.04 18.68 12.96
C LYS A 57 -30.96 18.05 11.90
N LYS A 58 -30.77 18.38 10.62
CA LYS A 58 -31.61 17.84 9.52
C LYS A 58 -31.19 16.40 9.22
N VAL A 59 -32.13 15.47 9.35
CA VAL A 59 -31.90 14.02 9.22
C VAL A 59 -31.29 13.68 7.85
N ASP A 60 -31.83 14.19 6.75
CA ASP A 60 -31.31 13.88 5.41
C ASP A 60 -29.87 14.34 5.21
N LYS A 61 -29.56 15.56 5.68
CA LYS A 61 -28.19 16.10 5.61
C LYS A 61 -27.24 15.30 6.49
N ARG A 62 -27.72 14.84 7.65
CA ARG A 62 -26.96 13.97 8.55
C ARG A 62 -26.67 12.62 7.88
N ALA A 63 -27.65 12.00 7.24
CA ALA A 63 -27.47 10.74 6.52
C ALA A 63 -26.43 10.86 5.40
N VAL A 64 -26.46 11.94 4.62
CA VAL A 64 -25.45 12.20 3.57
C VAL A 64 -24.05 12.35 4.14
N LEU A 65 -23.88 13.09 5.24
CA LEU A 65 -22.58 13.27 5.89
C LEU A 65 -22.08 11.98 6.52
N LEU A 66 -22.97 11.17 7.10
CA LEU A 66 -22.63 9.87 7.66
C LEU A 66 -22.13 8.92 6.58
N ARG A 67 -22.87 8.79 5.47
CA ARG A 67 -22.44 7.96 4.35
C ARG A 67 -21.11 8.42 3.76
N ARG A 68 -20.88 9.73 3.72
CA ARG A 68 -19.61 10.31 3.25
C ARG A 68 -18.45 10.02 4.21
N PHE A 69 -18.70 10.09 5.51
CA PHE A 69 -17.73 9.72 6.53
C PHE A 69 -17.33 8.25 6.38
N GLU A 70 -18.31 7.35 6.34
CA GLU A 70 -18.10 5.90 6.18
C GLU A 70 -17.26 5.60 4.94
N LEU A 71 -17.63 6.15 3.79
CA LEU A 71 -16.96 5.86 2.52
C LEU A 71 -15.51 6.34 2.49
N TYR A 72 -15.20 7.46 3.14
CA TYR A 72 -13.82 7.92 3.27
C TYR A 72 -13.04 7.16 4.35
N ALA A 73 -13.68 6.77 5.45
CA ALA A 73 -13.05 5.97 6.49
C ALA A 73 -12.68 4.57 5.95
N ASP A 74 -13.60 3.89 5.29
CA ASP A 74 -13.37 2.58 4.68
C ASP A 74 -12.25 2.63 3.63
N ALA A 75 -12.24 3.67 2.80
CA ALA A 75 -11.17 3.87 1.82
C ALA A 75 -9.81 4.10 2.49
N ALA A 76 -9.76 4.83 3.61
CA ALA A 76 -8.52 5.00 4.36
C ALA A 76 -8.05 3.67 4.95
N THR A 77 -8.95 2.94 5.62
CA THR A 77 -8.66 1.62 6.22
C THR A 77 -8.10 0.65 5.18
N TYR A 78 -8.73 0.55 4.00
CA TYR A 78 -8.24 -0.31 2.92
C TYR A 78 -6.80 0.03 2.49
N LEU A 79 -6.47 1.32 2.41
CA LEU A 79 -5.13 1.77 2.01
C LEU A 79 -4.10 1.53 3.14
N GLU A 80 -4.50 1.71 4.41
CA GLU A 80 -3.69 1.44 5.61
C GLU A 80 -3.40 -0.07 5.75
N GLU A 81 -4.41 -0.93 5.63
CA GLU A 81 -4.28 -2.39 5.69
C GLU A 81 -3.35 -2.94 4.62
N ARG A 82 -3.38 -2.37 3.42
CA ARG A 82 -2.46 -2.77 2.34
C ARG A 82 -1.00 -2.51 2.71
N LEU A 83 -0.71 -1.44 3.46
CA LEU A 83 0.63 -1.13 3.93
C LEU A 83 1.06 -2.11 5.04
N LEU A 84 0.19 -2.38 6.01
CA LEU A 84 0.44 -3.32 7.11
C LEU A 84 0.77 -4.74 6.60
N HIS A 85 -0.07 -5.29 5.70
CA HIS A 85 0.17 -6.60 5.10
C HIS A 85 1.44 -6.70 4.24
N ARG A 86 2.11 -5.57 3.98
CA ARG A 86 3.39 -5.54 3.27
C ARG A 86 4.56 -5.50 4.22
N GLU A 87 4.42 -4.77 5.33
CA GLU A 87 5.37 -4.80 6.44
C GLU A 87 5.49 -6.22 7.00
N ASP A 88 4.37 -6.91 7.23
CA ASP A 88 4.32 -8.31 7.70
C ASP A 88 4.97 -9.34 6.72
N ARG A 89 5.14 -8.98 5.45
CA ARG A 89 5.78 -9.83 4.41
C ARG A 89 7.24 -9.47 4.15
N SER A 90 7.75 -8.43 4.82
CA SER A 90 9.11 -7.92 4.63
C SER A 90 10.04 -8.27 5.81
N GLU A 91 9.53 -8.93 6.84
CA GLU A 91 10.27 -9.61 7.92
C GLU A 91 10.54 -11.08 7.58
#